data_AF-A0A961DJC9-F1
#
_entry.id   AF-A0A961DJC9-F1
#
_cell.length_a   1.000
_cell.length_b   1.000
_cell.length_c   1.000
_cell.angle_alpha   90.00
_cell.angle_beta   90.00
_cell.angle_gamma   90.00
#
_symmetry.space_group_name_H-M   'P 1'
#
loop_
_entity.id
_entity.type
_entity.pdbx_description
1 polymer ?
#
loop_
_entity_poly.entity_id
_entity_poly.type
_entity_poly.pdbx_seq_one_letter_code
_entity_poly.pdbx_strand_id
1 'polypeptide(L)'
;MELIVVMAAIALLLAVAVPSFSAMIASQRRSLAQTQLQAALAGARTLALQQFRGTDTAAVFTFEPGGQITIVTCVEVGSIADVDDPSSYPAAGDPSLTIDRDVFVPDASVQPVSLPNGWMIRGLITDNDATARWYSTAPTSRSSWVFPETGFYDRQVQDDGDDRQTFMIRFEGGTGRVSADTTESLALLRRPSTLDRVTTDESALFDAEDPARFIRLRLADTSFTSYQGPATTDRAYLLGNLSSDTVL
;
A
#
# COMPACT_ATOMS: atom_id res chain seq x y z
N MET A 1 24.52 -52.20 25.69
CA MET A 1 25.06 -51.81 24.36
C MET A 1 23.94 -51.55 23.35
N GLU A 2 22.91 -52.40 23.29
CA GLU A 2 21.78 -52.26 22.35
C GLU A 2 21.05 -50.90 22.43
N LEU A 3 20.81 -50.38 23.63
CA LEU A 3 20.11 -49.11 23.85
C LEU A 3 20.87 -47.89 23.30
N ILE A 4 22.22 -47.90 23.36
CA ILE A 4 23.06 -46.81 22.83
C ILE A 4 23.02 -46.81 21.29
N VAL A 5 23.00 -47.99 20.66
CA VAL A 5 22.93 -48.12 19.19
C VAL A 5 21.60 -47.59 18.67
N VAL A 6 20.49 -47.89 19.35
CA VAL A 6 19.16 -47.37 18.98
C VAL A 6 19.12 -45.84 19.10
N MET A 7 19.63 -45.28 20.19
CA MET A 7 19.69 -43.82 20.35
C MET A 7 20.55 -43.14 19.28
N ALA A 8 21.71 -43.73 18.95
CA ALA A 8 22.57 -43.22 17.88
C ALA A 8 21.88 -43.28 16.51
N ALA A 9 21.17 -44.36 16.20
CA ALA A 9 20.42 -44.49 14.96
C ALA A 9 19.28 -43.47 14.87
N ILE A 10 18.52 -43.24 15.95
CA ILE A 10 17.46 -42.22 16.00
C ILE A 10 18.06 -40.81 15.81
N ALA A 11 19.17 -40.50 16.48
CA ALA A 11 19.83 -39.19 16.33
C ALA A 11 20.29 -38.95 14.89
N LEU A 12 20.86 -39.97 14.23
CA LEU A 12 21.27 -39.89 12.83
C LEU A 12 20.07 -39.65 11.90
N LEU A 13 18.95 -40.36 12.13
CA LEU A 13 17.73 -40.19 11.34
C LEU A 13 17.14 -38.79 11.51
N LEU A 14 17.08 -38.27 12.74
CA LEU A 14 16.60 -36.91 13.00
C LEU A 14 17.50 -35.85 12.36
N ALA A 15 18.83 -36.05 12.38
CA ALA A 15 19.78 -35.13 11.77
C ALA A 15 19.58 -34.99 10.25
N VAL A 16 19.13 -36.04 9.56
CA VAL A 16 18.85 -36.00 8.12
C VAL A 16 17.40 -35.58 7.83
N ALA A 17 16.44 -35.96 8.69
CA ALA A 17 15.03 -35.67 8.48
C ALA A 17 14.69 -34.18 8.67
N VAL A 18 15.24 -33.51 9.69
CA VAL A 18 14.88 -32.11 9.98
C VAL A 18 15.22 -31.16 8.81
N PRO A 19 16.42 -31.20 8.20
CA PRO A 19 16.73 -30.37 7.04
C PRO A 19 15.85 -30.66 5.83
N SER A 20 15.50 -31.93 5.58
CA SER A 20 14.69 -32.30 4.41
C SER A 20 13.24 -31.81 4.56
N PHE A 21 12.64 -31.94 5.75
CA PHE A 21 11.33 -31.37 6.04
C PHE A 21 11.34 -29.84 5.93
N SER A 22 12.38 -29.17 6.44
CA SER A 22 12.51 -27.72 6.35
C SER A 22 12.61 -27.23 4.90
N ALA A 23 13.38 -27.92 4.07
CA ALA A 23 13.50 -27.63 2.64
C ALA A 23 12.17 -27.85 1.90
N MET A 24 11.45 -28.92 2.23
CA MET A 24 10.12 -29.19 1.66
C MET A 24 9.12 -28.08 2.00
N ILE A 25 9.06 -27.65 3.27
CA ILE A 25 8.18 -26.56 3.71
C ILE A 25 8.54 -25.25 3.02
N ALA A 26 9.84 -24.93 2.90
CA ALA A 26 10.29 -23.73 2.20
C ALA A 26 9.88 -23.73 0.71
N SER A 27 10.00 -24.89 0.04
CA SER A 27 9.58 -25.06 -1.35
C SER A 27 8.07 -24.90 -1.53
N GLN A 28 7.26 -25.49 -0.63
CA GLN A 28 5.81 -25.33 -0.64
C GLN A 28 5.39 -23.87 -0.43
N ARG A 29 6.03 -23.17 0.53
CA ARG A 29 5.76 -21.75 0.77
C ARG A 29 6.15 -20.87 -0.41
N ARG A 30 7.25 -21.19 -1.11
CA ARG A 30 7.65 -20.50 -2.36
C ARG A 30 6.57 -20.63 -3.43
N SER A 31 6.12 -21.86 -3.66
CA SER A 31 5.08 -22.12 -4.66
C SER A 31 3.79 -21.38 -4.31
N LEU A 32 3.40 -21.42 -3.03
CA LEU A 32 2.21 -20.71 -2.55
C LEU A 32 2.32 -19.20 -2.73
N ALA A 33 3.45 -18.59 -2.35
CA ALA A 33 3.69 -17.16 -2.51
C ALA A 33 3.60 -16.72 -3.98
N GLN A 34 4.19 -17.52 -4.89
CA GLN A 34 4.12 -17.24 -6.32
C GLN A 34 2.70 -17.34 -6.85
N THR A 35 1.95 -18.39 -6.48
CA THR A 35 0.55 -18.55 -6.89
C THR A 35 -0.33 -17.43 -6.35
N GLN A 36 -0.16 -17.02 -5.09
CA GLN A 36 -0.92 -15.93 -4.49
C GLN A 36 -0.60 -14.58 -5.14
N LEU A 37 0.66 -14.28 -5.42
CA LEU A 37 1.04 -13.08 -6.16
C LEU A 37 0.40 -13.06 -7.55
N GLN A 38 0.48 -14.17 -8.29
CA GLN A 38 -0.14 -14.28 -9.61
C GLN A 38 -1.66 -14.11 -9.54
N ALA A 39 -2.32 -14.70 -8.53
CA ALA A 39 -3.75 -14.56 -8.32
C ALA A 39 -4.15 -13.11 -8.02
N ALA A 40 -3.39 -12.42 -7.16
CA ALA A 40 -3.65 -11.02 -6.83
C ALA A 40 -3.52 -10.10 -8.05
N LEU A 41 -2.44 -10.27 -8.84
CA LEU A 41 -2.23 -9.49 -10.06
C LEU A 41 -3.26 -9.81 -11.14
N ALA A 42 -3.64 -11.08 -11.28
CA ALA A 42 -4.71 -11.47 -12.19
C ALA A 42 -6.06 -10.86 -11.76
N GLY A 43 -6.36 -10.84 -10.46
CA GLY A 43 -7.55 -10.20 -9.90
C GLY A 43 -7.61 -8.70 -10.21
N ALA A 44 -6.54 -7.97 -9.90
CA ALA A 44 -6.43 -6.54 -10.22
C ALA A 44 -6.57 -6.28 -11.73
N ARG A 45 -5.93 -7.09 -12.57
CA ARG A 45 -6.05 -6.99 -14.02
C ARG A 45 -7.47 -7.26 -14.51
N THR A 46 -8.13 -8.29 -13.99
CA THR A 46 -9.52 -8.62 -14.36
C THR A 46 -10.46 -7.50 -13.94
N LEU A 47 -10.26 -6.89 -12.77
CA LEU A 47 -11.02 -5.72 -12.36
C LEU A 47 -10.79 -4.54 -13.30
N ALA A 48 -9.53 -4.26 -13.68
CA ALA A 48 -9.21 -3.21 -14.65
C ALA A 48 -9.95 -3.39 -15.99
N LEU A 49 -10.09 -4.63 -16.47
CA LEU A 49 -10.85 -4.94 -17.69
C LEU A 49 -12.35 -4.63 -17.58
N GLN A 50 -12.89 -4.60 -16.37
CA GLN A 50 -14.29 -4.28 -16.10
C GLN A 50 -14.51 -2.78 -15.88
N GLN A 51 -13.45 -2.02 -15.60
CA GLN A 51 -13.52 -0.57 -15.43
C GLN A 51 -13.62 0.16 -16.78
N PHE A 52 -14.13 1.40 -16.72
CA PHE A 52 -14.13 2.30 -17.87
C PHE A 52 -12.71 2.80 -18.17
N ARG A 53 -12.47 3.25 -19.41
CA ARG A 53 -11.21 3.92 -19.75
C ARG A 53 -11.06 5.20 -18.93
N GLY A 54 -9.88 5.39 -18.33
CA GLY A 54 -9.60 6.48 -17.40
C GLY A 54 -10.04 6.21 -15.96
N THR A 55 -10.26 4.94 -15.60
CA THR A 55 -10.43 4.51 -14.21
C THR A 55 -9.52 3.32 -13.99
N ASP A 56 -8.29 3.60 -13.60
CA ASP A 56 -7.29 2.55 -13.48
C ASP A 56 -7.52 1.71 -12.23
N THR A 57 -6.84 0.57 -12.17
CA THR A 57 -6.85 -0.34 -11.02
C THR A 57 -5.41 -0.61 -10.61
N ALA A 58 -5.15 -0.67 -9.31
CA ALA A 58 -3.84 -0.93 -8.77
C ALA A 58 -3.83 -2.19 -7.90
N ALA A 59 -2.73 -2.95 -7.98
CA ALA A 59 -2.36 -3.90 -6.94
C ALA A 59 -1.39 -3.20 -5.98
N VAL A 60 -1.89 -2.79 -4.81
CA VAL A 60 -1.14 -2.06 -3.79
C VAL A 60 -0.56 -3.05 -2.80
N PHE A 61 0.75 -2.97 -2.57
CA PHE A 61 1.45 -3.83 -1.62
C PHE A 61 1.40 -3.18 -0.24
N THR A 62 1.18 -3.97 0.81
CA THR A 62 1.13 -3.46 2.18
C THR A 62 1.90 -4.39 3.10
N PHE A 63 2.50 -3.81 4.13
CA PHE A 63 3.22 -4.53 5.17
C PHE A 63 3.01 -3.87 6.53
N GLU A 64 2.66 -4.69 7.50
CA GLU A 64 2.61 -4.28 8.90
C GLU A 64 3.70 -5.03 9.67
N PRO A 65 4.44 -4.37 10.58
CA PRO A 65 5.45 -5.02 11.40
C PRO A 65 4.91 -6.27 12.12
N GLY A 66 5.59 -7.40 11.93
CA GLY A 66 5.18 -8.71 12.47
C GLY A 66 4.07 -9.41 11.67
N GLY A 67 3.56 -8.78 10.61
CA GLY A 67 2.53 -9.30 9.72
C GLY A 67 3.07 -9.93 8.43
N GLN A 68 2.12 -10.24 7.53
CA GLN A 68 2.38 -10.71 6.18
C GLN A 68 2.27 -9.56 5.18
N ILE A 69 2.98 -9.67 4.06
CA ILE A 69 2.69 -8.81 2.91
C ILE A 69 1.28 -9.10 2.43
N THR A 70 0.46 -8.06 2.33
CA THR A 70 -0.90 -8.15 1.80
C THR A 70 -1.01 -7.29 0.55
N ILE A 71 -1.60 -7.87 -0.50
CA ILE A 71 -1.83 -7.21 -1.77
C ILE A 71 -3.31 -6.83 -1.80
N VAL A 72 -3.58 -5.53 -1.84
CA VAL A 72 -4.93 -4.97 -1.89
C VAL A 72 -5.19 -4.51 -3.31
N THR A 73 -6.31 -4.93 -3.89
CA THR A 73 -6.75 -4.42 -5.19
C THR A 73 -7.55 -3.13 -4.96
N CYS A 74 -7.09 -2.05 -5.57
CA CYS A 74 -7.71 -0.74 -5.45
C CYS A 74 -8.14 -0.20 -6.81
N VAL A 75 -9.19 0.61 -6.84
CA VAL A 75 -9.67 1.31 -8.03
C VAL A 75 -9.44 2.80 -7.90
N GLU A 76 -9.07 3.43 -9.00
CA GLU A 76 -8.96 4.89 -9.09
C GLU A 76 -10.35 5.52 -8.94
N VAL A 77 -10.44 6.57 -8.15
CA VAL A 77 -11.70 7.29 -7.90
C VAL A 77 -11.66 8.75 -8.29
N GLY A 78 -10.49 9.27 -8.63
CA GLY A 78 -10.24 10.63 -9.10
C GLY A 78 -8.88 11.11 -8.63
N SER A 79 -8.61 12.41 -8.78
CA SER A 79 -7.34 13.01 -8.38
C SER A 79 -7.54 14.15 -7.39
N ILE A 80 -6.49 14.49 -6.65
CA ILE A 80 -6.46 15.57 -5.65
C ILE A 80 -5.19 16.40 -5.86
N ALA A 81 -5.33 17.73 -5.76
CA ALA A 81 -4.18 18.61 -5.59
C ALA A 81 -3.77 18.56 -4.10
N ASP A 82 -2.62 17.97 -3.83
CA ASP A 82 -2.09 17.68 -2.49
C ASP A 82 -0.78 18.43 -2.25
N VAL A 83 -0.28 18.45 -1.01
CA VAL A 83 0.97 19.16 -0.65
C VAL A 83 2.19 18.25 -0.88
N ASP A 84 3.22 18.76 -1.58
CA ASP A 84 4.46 18.00 -1.84
C ASP A 84 5.33 17.82 -0.59
N ASP A 85 5.40 18.81 0.30
CA ASP A 85 6.22 18.74 1.52
C ASP A 85 5.40 19.13 2.76
N PRO A 86 5.12 18.17 3.67
CA PRO A 86 4.46 18.43 4.96
C PRO A 86 5.14 19.52 5.78
N SER A 87 6.46 19.64 5.70
CA SER A 87 7.24 20.64 6.45
C SER A 87 7.17 22.05 5.85
N SER A 88 6.66 22.17 4.63
CA SER A 88 6.40 23.46 3.97
C SER A 88 5.07 24.11 4.38
N TYR A 89 4.33 23.48 5.29
CA TYR A 89 3.16 24.07 5.96
C TYR A 89 3.60 25.27 6.81
N PRO A 90 3.09 26.52 6.61
CA PRO A 90 1.77 26.88 6.11
C PRO A 90 1.78 27.71 4.79
N ALA A 91 2.72 27.46 3.86
CA ALA A 91 2.80 28.20 2.60
C ALA A 91 1.79 27.75 1.51
N ALA A 92 0.68 27.09 1.89
CA ALA A 92 -0.28 26.43 0.99
C ALA A 92 -1.19 27.36 0.14
N GLY A 93 -0.70 28.55 -0.19
CA GLY A 93 -1.24 29.39 -1.28
C GLY A 93 -0.34 29.44 -2.52
N ASP A 94 0.83 28.80 -2.46
CA ASP A 94 1.74 28.71 -3.61
C ASP A 94 1.42 27.45 -4.44
N PRO A 95 0.85 27.59 -5.65
CA PRO A 95 0.56 26.44 -6.52
C PRO A 95 1.82 25.67 -6.95
N SER A 96 3.02 26.21 -6.71
CA SER A 96 4.27 25.47 -6.95
C SER A 96 4.60 24.43 -5.87
N LEU A 97 3.86 24.42 -4.75
CA LEU A 97 3.98 23.44 -3.66
C LEU A 97 2.89 22.36 -3.69
N THR A 98 1.98 22.44 -4.66
CA THR A 98 0.92 21.44 -4.84
C THR A 98 1.27 20.45 -5.94
N ILE A 99 1.00 19.17 -5.69
CA ILE A 99 1.16 18.07 -6.64
C ILE A 99 -0.18 17.36 -6.85
N ASP A 100 -0.51 17.05 -8.11
CA ASP A 100 -1.69 16.25 -8.42
C ASP A 100 -1.38 14.77 -8.15
N ARG A 101 -2.21 14.15 -7.32
CA ARG A 101 -2.13 12.72 -6.97
C ARG A 101 -3.41 11.99 -7.34
N ASP A 102 -3.28 10.80 -7.91
CA ASP A 102 -4.42 9.92 -8.17
C ASP A 102 -4.82 9.18 -6.90
N VAL A 103 -6.11 9.16 -6.60
CA VAL A 103 -6.64 8.54 -5.38
C VAL A 103 -7.20 7.17 -5.73
N PHE A 104 -6.70 6.16 -5.02
CA PHE A 104 -7.09 4.76 -5.11
C PHE A 104 -7.78 4.32 -3.83
N VAL A 105 -8.85 3.54 -3.96
CA VAL A 105 -9.58 2.95 -2.82
C VAL A 105 -9.69 1.44 -2.99
N PRO A 106 -9.66 0.65 -1.90
CA PRO A 106 -9.90 -0.79 -1.97
C PRO A 106 -11.23 -1.11 -2.63
N ASP A 107 -11.21 -2.06 -3.57
CA ASP A 107 -12.44 -2.56 -4.18
C ASP A 107 -13.04 -3.67 -3.31
N ALA A 108 -14.29 -3.50 -2.87
CA ALA A 108 -14.95 -4.43 -1.97
C ALA A 108 -15.28 -5.80 -2.61
N SER A 109 -15.26 -5.90 -3.95
CA SER A 109 -15.52 -7.15 -4.66
C SER A 109 -14.30 -8.07 -4.74
N VAL A 110 -13.10 -7.54 -4.46
CA VAL A 110 -11.83 -8.29 -4.53
C VAL A 110 -11.23 -8.42 -3.13
N GLN A 111 -11.14 -9.65 -2.63
CA GLN A 111 -10.52 -9.89 -1.33
C GLN A 111 -9.00 -9.65 -1.38
N PRO A 112 -8.42 -8.98 -0.37
CA PRO A 112 -6.97 -8.86 -0.25
C PRO A 112 -6.28 -10.23 -0.19
N VAL A 113 -5.10 -10.33 -0.79
CA VAL A 113 -4.32 -11.56 -0.84
C VAL A 113 -3.07 -11.41 0.02
N SER A 114 -2.95 -12.22 1.07
CA SER A 114 -1.76 -12.24 1.93
C SER A 114 -0.78 -13.35 1.52
N LEU A 115 0.50 -13.00 1.45
CA LEU A 115 1.60 -13.93 1.19
C LEU A 115 1.95 -14.76 2.43
N PRO A 116 2.49 -15.99 2.29
CA PRO A 116 2.92 -16.77 3.44
C PRO A 116 4.06 -16.08 4.21
N ASN A 117 4.10 -16.33 5.52
CA ASN A 117 5.16 -15.84 6.41
C ASN A 117 6.57 -16.13 5.84
N GLY A 118 7.46 -15.14 5.96
CA GLY A 118 8.85 -15.22 5.52
C GLY A 118 9.06 -14.90 4.03
N TRP A 119 8.01 -14.47 3.32
CA TRP A 119 8.09 -13.99 1.95
C TRP A 119 7.84 -12.49 1.88
N MET A 120 8.54 -11.83 0.98
CA MET A 120 8.51 -10.39 0.82
C MET A 120 8.60 -10.02 -0.66
N ILE A 121 7.95 -8.92 -1.02
CA ILE A 121 8.04 -8.32 -2.35
C ILE A 121 8.88 -7.06 -2.22
N ARG A 122 9.70 -6.80 -3.23
CA ARG A 122 10.52 -5.60 -3.33
C ARG A 122 10.27 -4.93 -4.68
N GLY A 123 10.14 -3.62 -4.66
CA GLY A 123 10.16 -2.79 -5.86
C GLY A 123 11.59 -2.43 -6.22
N LEU A 124 11.92 -2.35 -7.51
CA LEU A 124 13.17 -1.73 -7.95
C LEU A 124 12.85 -0.31 -8.42
N ILE A 125 13.41 0.67 -7.75
CA ILE A 125 13.35 2.08 -8.16
C ILE A 125 14.61 2.40 -8.96
N THR A 126 14.49 3.22 -10.01
CA THR A 126 15.62 3.63 -10.86
C THR A 126 15.96 5.12 -10.70
N ASP A 127 17.16 5.54 -11.13
CA ASP A 127 17.79 6.85 -10.87
C ASP A 127 16.99 8.09 -11.34
N ASN A 128 15.85 7.92 -12.01
CA ASN A 128 15.00 8.99 -12.52
C ASN A 128 13.56 8.96 -11.98
N ASP A 129 13.25 8.05 -11.05
CA ASP A 129 11.90 8.01 -10.49
C ASP A 129 11.76 9.08 -9.40
N ALA A 130 10.73 9.92 -9.52
CA ALA A 130 10.33 10.91 -8.52
C ALA A 130 10.12 10.29 -7.13
N THR A 131 9.92 8.97 -7.06
CA THR A 131 9.79 8.16 -5.84
C THR A 131 11.04 8.13 -4.95
N ALA A 132 12.21 8.58 -5.44
CA ALA A 132 13.41 8.73 -4.63
C ALA A 132 13.29 9.83 -3.55
N ARG A 133 12.32 10.75 -3.67
CA ARG A 133 12.02 11.75 -2.62
C ARG A 133 11.31 11.14 -1.41
N TRP A 134 10.42 10.17 -1.65
CA TRP A 134 9.55 9.59 -0.64
C TRP A 134 10.31 8.62 0.26
N TYR A 135 11.08 7.70 -0.34
CA TYR A 135 12.05 6.88 0.39
C TYR A 135 13.28 7.74 0.74
N SER A 136 13.11 8.68 1.68
CA SER A 136 14.01 9.78 2.02
C SER A 136 15.44 9.38 2.42
N THR A 137 15.69 8.09 2.63
CA THR A 137 17.01 7.52 2.96
C THR A 137 17.66 6.73 1.82
N ALA A 138 16.97 6.53 0.69
CA ALA A 138 17.53 5.83 -0.46
C ALA A 138 18.50 6.77 -1.22
N PRO A 139 19.73 6.33 -1.53
CA PRO A 139 20.65 7.13 -2.31
C PRO A 139 20.04 7.39 -3.69
N THR A 140 19.65 8.65 -3.95
CA THR A 140 18.95 9.12 -5.16
C THR A 140 19.74 8.95 -6.45
N SER A 141 21.01 8.55 -6.37
CA SER A 141 21.91 8.36 -7.50
C SER A 141 22.13 6.91 -7.89
N ARG A 142 21.40 5.94 -7.30
CA ARG A 142 21.51 4.51 -7.62
C ARG A 142 20.17 3.78 -7.52
N SER A 143 19.95 2.86 -8.45
CA SER A 143 18.83 1.93 -8.38
C SER A 143 18.82 1.20 -7.04
N SER A 144 17.68 1.27 -6.38
CA SER A 144 17.52 0.81 -5.01
C SER A 144 16.32 -0.13 -4.90
N TRP A 145 16.48 -1.20 -4.13
CA TRP A 145 15.38 -2.08 -3.77
C TRP A 145 14.62 -1.45 -2.62
N VAL A 146 13.33 -1.21 -2.81
CA VAL A 146 12.43 -0.68 -1.80
C VAL A 146 11.45 -1.73 -1.30
N PHE A 147 10.91 -1.46 -0.13
CA PHE A 147 9.99 -2.32 0.58
C PHE A 147 8.67 -1.57 0.81
N PRO A 148 7.53 -2.27 0.88
CA PRO A 148 6.31 -1.64 1.36
C PRO A 148 6.50 -1.31 2.84
N GLU A 149 6.42 -0.03 3.19
CA GLU A 149 6.66 0.54 4.53
C GLU A 149 5.37 1.09 5.14
N THR A 150 4.22 0.48 4.84
CA THR A 150 2.89 0.99 5.23
C THR A 150 2.60 0.98 6.74
N GLY A 151 3.46 0.33 7.53
CA GLY A 151 3.30 0.11 8.96
C GLY A 151 4.37 0.74 9.85
N PHE A 152 5.25 1.59 9.30
CA PHE A 152 6.33 2.27 10.01
C PHE A 152 5.99 3.76 10.25
N TYR A 153 4.88 4.00 10.95
CA TYR A 153 4.38 5.35 11.29
C TYR A 153 3.86 5.34 12.74
N ASP A 154 3.70 6.52 13.34
CA ASP A 154 3.02 6.73 14.60
C ASP A 154 1.50 6.56 14.44
N ARG A 155 1.03 5.37 14.83
CA ARG A 155 -0.39 4.99 14.80
C ARG A 155 -1.27 5.80 15.75
N GLN A 156 -0.68 6.65 16.60
CA GLN A 156 -1.39 7.51 17.53
C GLN A 156 -1.61 8.91 16.95
N VAL A 157 -0.84 9.32 15.95
CA VAL A 157 -0.84 10.68 15.39
C VAL A 157 -1.62 10.72 14.08
N GLN A 158 -2.49 11.71 13.88
CA GLN A 158 -3.38 11.74 12.72
C GLN A 158 -2.66 12.12 11.42
N ASP A 159 -1.66 12.99 11.53
CA ASP A 159 -0.96 13.71 10.46
C ASP A 159 0.36 13.04 10.03
N ASP A 160 0.48 11.73 10.27
CA ASP A 160 1.70 10.93 10.03
C ASP A 160 1.53 9.98 8.82
N GLY A 161 0.76 10.41 7.82
CA GLY A 161 0.49 9.63 6.61
C GLY A 161 1.67 9.59 5.63
N ASP A 162 2.53 10.59 5.65
CA ASP A 162 3.70 10.75 4.78
C ASP A 162 4.78 9.70 5.05
N ASP A 163 4.81 9.17 6.27
CA ASP A 163 5.62 8.04 6.70
C ASP A 163 5.06 6.68 6.22
N ARG A 164 3.83 6.64 5.67
CA ARG A 164 3.23 5.40 5.13
C ARG A 164 3.47 5.31 3.64
N GLN A 165 4.50 4.55 3.26
CA GLN A 165 4.92 4.46 1.87
C GLN A 165 4.86 3.04 1.32
N THR A 166 4.58 2.92 0.04
CA THR A 166 4.58 1.65 -0.66
C THR A 166 4.91 1.79 -2.14
N PHE A 167 4.68 0.73 -2.90
CA PHE A 167 4.61 0.74 -4.33
C PHE A 167 3.37 -0.05 -4.77
N MET A 168 2.99 0.12 -6.02
CA MET A 168 1.86 -0.57 -6.61
C MET A 168 2.14 -0.95 -8.07
N ILE A 169 1.36 -1.88 -8.59
CA ILE A 169 1.31 -2.15 -10.04
C ILE A 169 -0.03 -1.62 -10.55
N ARG A 170 0.02 -0.56 -11.35
CA ARG A 170 -1.15 0.07 -11.99
C ARG A 170 -1.51 -0.64 -13.29
N PHE A 171 -2.80 -0.83 -13.51
CA PHE A 171 -3.40 -1.41 -14.70
C PHE A 171 -4.40 -0.43 -15.31
N GLU A 172 -4.26 -0.16 -16.61
CA GLU A 172 -5.12 0.75 -17.36
C GLU A 172 -6.57 0.22 -17.44
N GLY A 173 -7.52 1.06 -17.06
CA GLY A 173 -8.96 0.78 -17.13
C GLY A 173 -9.42 0.42 -18.54
N GLY A 174 -10.21 -0.64 -18.67
CA GLY A 174 -10.74 -1.15 -19.93
C GLY A 174 -9.75 -1.93 -20.80
N THR A 175 -8.44 -1.94 -20.50
CA THR A 175 -7.43 -2.72 -21.25
C THR A 175 -6.71 -3.75 -20.41
N GLY A 176 -6.61 -3.54 -19.09
CA GLY A 176 -5.88 -4.41 -18.17
C GLY A 176 -4.38 -4.53 -18.51
N ARG A 177 -3.82 -3.54 -19.22
CA ARG A 177 -2.38 -3.43 -19.47
C ARG A 177 -1.72 -2.78 -18.28
N VAL A 178 -0.49 -3.18 -17.97
CA VAL A 178 0.31 -2.47 -16.96
C VAL A 178 0.55 -1.04 -17.46
N SER A 179 0.19 -0.06 -16.64
CA SER A 179 0.38 1.36 -16.95
C SER A 179 1.84 1.75 -16.72
N ALA A 180 2.35 2.62 -17.60
CA ALA A 180 3.65 3.26 -17.45
C ALA A 180 3.53 4.69 -16.92
N ASP A 181 2.32 5.06 -16.47
CA ASP A 181 2.07 6.34 -15.82
C ASP A 181 2.85 6.44 -14.52
N THR A 182 3.51 7.57 -14.35
CA THR A 182 4.35 7.90 -13.20
C THR A 182 3.71 8.94 -12.28
N THR A 183 2.43 9.26 -12.51
CA THR A 183 1.66 10.16 -11.65
C THR A 183 1.64 9.62 -10.23
N GLU A 184 1.95 10.48 -9.26
CA GLU A 184 1.95 10.09 -7.85
C GLU A 184 0.53 9.71 -7.42
N SER A 185 0.43 8.79 -6.46
CA SER A 185 -0.85 8.17 -6.14
C SER A 185 -1.00 7.98 -4.65
N LEU A 186 -2.22 8.04 -4.16
CA LEU A 186 -2.57 7.79 -2.76
C LEU A 186 -3.54 6.61 -2.69
N ALA A 187 -3.17 5.59 -1.94
CA ALA A 187 -4.07 4.50 -1.61
C ALA A 187 -4.73 4.76 -0.24
N LEU A 188 -6.05 4.89 -0.21
CA LEU A 188 -6.82 5.03 1.03
C LEU A 188 -6.94 3.69 1.74
N LEU A 189 -5.93 3.38 2.55
CA LEU A 189 -5.80 2.14 3.30
C LEU A 189 -5.86 2.42 4.78
N ARG A 190 -7.05 2.22 5.34
CA ARG A 190 -7.39 2.50 6.74
C ARG A 190 -6.31 2.01 7.70
N ARG A 191 -5.84 2.90 8.59
CA ARG A 191 -4.99 2.48 9.72
C ARG A 191 -5.76 1.62 10.71
N PRO A 192 -5.13 0.60 11.32
CA PRO A 192 -5.77 -0.23 12.34
C PRO A 192 -6.25 0.54 13.59
N SER A 193 -5.57 1.65 13.93
CA SER A 193 -5.92 2.49 15.07
C SER A 193 -7.14 3.37 14.78
N THR A 194 -7.93 3.67 15.81
CA THR A 194 -9.00 4.69 15.78
C THR A 194 -8.65 5.90 16.64
N LEU A 195 -7.52 5.86 17.34
CA LEU A 195 -7.05 6.95 18.21
C LEU A 195 -6.79 8.19 17.37
N ASP A 196 -7.15 9.38 17.86
CA ASP A 196 -6.99 10.67 17.18
C ASP A 196 -7.55 10.72 15.75
N ARG A 197 -8.61 9.96 15.45
CA ARG A 197 -9.50 10.30 14.32
C ARG A 197 -10.40 11.42 14.79
N VAL A 198 -10.11 12.64 14.36
CA VAL A 198 -10.71 13.86 14.93
C VAL A 198 -12.09 14.16 14.32
N THR A 199 -12.39 13.63 13.13
CA THR A 199 -13.61 14.03 12.39
C THR A 199 -14.66 12.92 12.25
N THR A 200 -15.93 13.35 12.23
CA THR A 200 -17.07 12.48 11.87
C THR A 200 -16.96 11.97 10.43
N ASP A 201 -16.32 12.75 9.56
CA ASP A 201 -16.16 12.42 8.14
C ASP A 201 -15.12 11.31 7.91
N GLU A 202 -14.04 11.27 8.70
CA GLU A 202 -13.06 10.15 8.69
C GLU A 202 -13.69 8.83 9.13
N SER A 203 -14.50 8.86 10.17
CA SER A 203 -15.20 7.64 10.63
C SER A 203 -16.23 7.19 9.58
N ALA A 204 -16.96 8.14 8.99
CA ALA A 204 -17.94 7.87 7.94
C ALA A 204 -17.32 7.33 6.64
N LEU A 205 -16.08 7.70 6.30
CA LEU A 205 -15.37 7.18 5.14
C LEU A 205 -15.27 5.65 5.18
N PHE A 206 -14.88 5.10 6.33
CA PHE A 206 -14.64 3.66 6.48
C PHE A 206 -15.87 2.86 6.89
N ASP A 207 -16.90 3.54 7.39
CA ASP A 207 -18.20 2.94 7.68
C ASP A 207 -19.15 3.01 6.47
N ALA A 208 -18.74 3.66 5.38
CA ALA A 208 -19.50 3.73 4.14
C ALA A 208 -19.64 2.34 3.51
N GLU A 209 -20.87 2.00 3.09
CA GLU A 209 -21.16 0.77 2.34
C GLU A 209 -20.39 0.71 1.00
N ASP A 210 -20.15 1.88 0.41
CA ASP A 210 -19.36 2.06 -0.81
C ASP A 210 -18.33 3.19 -0.61
N PRO A 211 -17.12 2.85 -0.14
CA PRO A 211 -16.05 3.83 0.06
C PRO A 211 -15.68 4.59 -1.22
N ALA A 212 -15.74 3.93 -2.38
CA ALA A 212 -15.41 4.55 -3.66
C ALA A 212 -16.39 5.66 -4.01
N ARG A 213 -17.69 5.41 -3.83
CA ARG A 213 -18.72 6.44 -4.02
C ARG A 213 -18.58 7.57 -3.01
N PHE A 214 -18.32 7.27 -1.75
CA PHE A 214 -18.13 8.31 -0.72
C PHE A 214 -16.96 9.24 -1.11
N ILE A 215 -15.82 8.67 -1.50
CA ILE A 215 -14.65 9.46 -1.91
C ILE A 215 -14.93 10.27 -3.16
N ARG A 216 -15.57 9.70 -4.19
CA ARG A 216 -15.95 10.47 -5.40
C ARG A 216 -16.80 11.70 -5.06
N LEU A 217 -17.74 11.55 -4.12
CA LEU A 217 -18.57 12.67 -3.66
C LEU A 217 -17.73 13.73 -2.95
N ARG A 218 -16.78 13.33 -2.10
CA ARG A 218 -15.88 14.26 -1.41
C ARG A 218 -14.88 14.94 -2.34
N LEU A 219 -14.35 14.23 -3.33
CA LEU A 219 -13.46 14.82 -4.34
C LEU A 219 -14.19 15.85 -5.22
N ALA A 220 -15.48 15.65 -5.47
CA ALA A 220 -16.35 16.55 -6.22
C ALA A 220 -16.88 17.73 -5.39
N ASP A 221 -16.81 17.65 -4.07
CA ASP A 221 -17.27 18.70 -3.17
C ASP A 221 -16.30 19.89 -3.17
N THR A 222 -16.73 21.00 -3.77
CA THR A 222 -15.93 22.23 -3.85
C THR A 222 -15.91 23.01 -2.54
N SER A 223 -16.77 22.66 -1.57
CA SER A 223 -16.73 23.24 -0.22
C SER A 223 -15.59 22.66 0.63
N PHE A 224 -15.07 21.49 0.24
CA PHE A 224 -13.75 21.00 0.61
C PHE A 224 -12.69 21.78 -0.18
N THR A 225 -12.60 23.09 0.07
CA THR A 225 -11.55 23.91 -0.53
C THR A 225 -10.20 23.48 -0.02
N SER A 226 -9.23 23.36 -0.93
CA SER A 226 -7.82 23.34 -0.61
C SER A 226 -7.49 24.55 0.26
N TYR A 227 -7.21 24.28 1.53
CA TYR A 227 -6.55 25.19 2.46
C TYR A 227 -7.30 26.50 2.85
N GLN A 228 -7.89 26.50 4.06
CA GLN A 228 -8.05 27.70 4.89
C GLN A 228 -7.48 27.47 6.30
N GLY A 229 -6.17 27.25 6.40
CA GLY A 229 -5.44 27.22 7.68
C GLY A 229 -5.45 25.87 8.41
N PRO A 230 -4.97 25.81 9.67
CA PRO A 230 -4.70 24.59 10.44
C PRO A 230 -5.97 23.87 10.94
N ALA A 231 -7.07 24.00 10.21
CA ALA A 231 -8.33 23.37 10.56
C ALA A 231 -8.36 21.93 10.01
N THR A 232 -8.76 21.01 10.87
CA THR A 232 -8.99 19.56 10.67
C THR A 232 -10.04 19.21 9.59
N THR A 233 -10.46 20.16 8.77
CA THR A 233 -11.38 20.03 7.64
C THR A 233 -10.67 20.11 6.29
N ASP A 234 -9.34 20.18 6.28
CA ASP A 234 -8.56 20.30 5.06
C ASP A 234 -8.49 18.95 4.32
N ARG A 235 -8.65 19.02 3.00
CA ARG A 235 -8.72 17.87 2.09
C ARG A 235 -7.45 17.02 2.19
N ALA A 236 -6.31 17.65 2.49
CA ALA A 236 -5.02 16.98 2.70
C ALA A 236 -5.00 16.08 3.96
N TYR A 237 -5.66 16.48 5.05
CA TYR A 237 -5.71 15.68 6.29
C TYR A 237 -6.68 14.50 6.21
N LEU A 238 -7.69 14.60 5.34
CA LEU A 238 -8.63 13.51 5.12
C LEU A 238 -8.13 12.53 4.04
N LEU A 239 -7.71 13.06 2.89
CA LEU A 239 -7.46 12.31 1.66
C LEU A 239 -6.06 12.50 1.05
N GLY A 240 -5.26 13.44 1.57
CA GLY A 240 -3.90 13.72 1.10
C GLY A 240 -2.85 12.98 1.91
N ASN A 241 -1.58 13.22 1.59
CA ASN A 241 -0.43 12.54 2.19
C ASN A 241 -0.30 12.74 3.71
N LEU A 242 -0.85 13.80 4.30
CA LEU A 242 -0.86 13.97 5.76
C LEU A 242 -1.79 12.98 6.43
N SER A 243 -2.82 12.48 5.75
CA SER A 243 -3.78 11.56 6.35
C SER A 243 -3.11 10.24 6.71
N SER A 244 -3.07 9.90 8.00
CA SER A 244 -2.63 8.58 8.49
C SER A 244 -3.47 7.40 7.97
N ASP A 245 -4.59 7.66 7.28
CA ASP A 245 -5.42 6.68 6.60
C ASP A 245 -5.08 6.53 5.09
N THR A 246 -4.14 7.34 4.59
CA THR A 246 -3.56 7.19 3.25
C THR A 246 -2.22 6.46 3.30
N VAL A 247 -1.84 5.91 2.16
CA VAL A 247 -0.53 5.33 1.89
C VAL A 247 -0.08 5.89 0.55
N LEU A 248 1.14 6.41 0.52
CA LEU A 248 1.77 6.96 -0.67
C LEU A 248 2.45 5.87 -1.51
#